data_AF-A0A165THF3-F1
#
_entry.id   AF-A0A165THF3-F1
#
_cell.length_a   1.000
_cell.length_b   1.000
_cell.length_c   1.000
_cell.angle_alpha   90.00
_cell.angle_beta   90.00
_cell.angle_gamma   90.00
#
_symmetry.space_group_name_H-M   'P 1'
#
loop_
_entity.id
_entity.type
_entity.pdbx_description
1 polymer ?
#
loop_
_entity_poly.entity_id
_entity_poly.type
_entity_poly.pdbx_seq_one_letter_code
_entity_poly.pdbx_strand_id
1 'polypeptide(L)'
;MSLKAINPTLTRAGMRAIFDASDASLHAKITHLAFGTSRYMPTGNENSLKSEKARVEIIGSRYLDDFQMEITAKIDGNTGFTLAELGVMLEDGTLLAVWSDPDTPLAQYTPGVPIAFSFVLALTGLPQNVIQVTGDVDLQLFFGEEFAGTATSMIALQHENFQLNHTVRSLSKALSIAQTGQAELLRRIEVLEGMVDHQTNTRTEQLILGASLASSLLTVQRHTIEKDQLQ
;
A
#
# COMPACT_ATOMS: atom_id res chain seq x y z
N MET A 1 11.54 -19.24 -15.40
CA MET A 1 12.75 -19.74 -16.11
C MET A 1 13.80 -20.04 -15.05
N SER A 2 14.38 -21.24 -15.06
CA SER A 2 15.42 -21.63 -14.09
C SER A 2 16.66 -20.76 -14.31
N LEU A 3 17.14 -20.09 -13.27
CA LEU A 3 18.39 -19.35 -13.30
C LEU A 3 19.52 -20.35 -13.54
N LYS A 4 20.18 -20.28 -14.69
CA LYS A 4 21.40 -21.06 -14.93
C LYS A 4 22.50 -20.41 -14.08
N ALA A 5 22.84 -21.05 -12.95
CA ALA A 5 23.99 -20.65 -12.16
C ALA A 5 25.24 -20.79 -13.04
N ILE A 6 25.89 -19.67 -13.30
CA ILE A 6 27.16 -19.60 -14.03
C ILE A 6 28.25 -19.16 -13.05
N ASN A 7 29.41 -19.78 -13.13
CA ASN A 7 30.56 -19.45 -12.29
C ASN A 7 31.58 -18.67 -13.14
N PRO A 8 31.60 -17.34 -13.07
CA PRO A 8 32.59 -16.55 -13.79
C PRO A 8 34.00 -16.77 -13.21
N THR A 9 35.00 -16.77 -14.08
CA THR A 9 36.41 -16.84 -13.71
C THR A 9 36.92 -15.45 -13.39
N LEU A 10 37.46 -15.25 -12.18
CA LEU A 10 38.12 -14.00 -11.79
C LEU A 10 39.37 -13.77 -12.66
N THR A 11 39.53 -12.54 -13.15
CA THR A 11 40.74 -12.19 -13.90
C THR A 11 41.84 -11.72 -12.96
N ARG A 12 43.09 -11.91 -13.37
CA ARG A 12 44.25 -11.40 -12.66
C ARG A 12 44.28 -9.86 -12.61
N ALA A 13 43.83 -9.20 -13.67
CA ALA A 13 43.71 -7.75 -13.69
C ALA A 13 42.67 -7.25 -12.69
N GLY A 14 41.50 -7.91 -12.64
CA GLY A 14 40.42 -7.64 -11.70
C GLY A 14 40.82 -7.85 -10.25
N MET A 15 41.43 -8.99 -9.93
CA MET A 15 41.94 -9.25 -8.59
C MET A 15 42.96 -8.19 -8.17
N ARG A 16 43.89 -7.81 -9.05
CA ARG A 16 44.86 -6.75 -8.76
C ARG A 16 44.18 -5.41 -8.49
N ALA A 17 43.20 -5.02 -9.31
CA ALA A 17 42.45 -3.78 -9.09
C ALA A 17 41.72 -3.78 -7.74
N ILE A 18 41.19 -4.93 -7.30
CA ILE A 18 40.58 -5.07 -5.96
C ILE A 18 41.64 -4.93 -4.86
N PHE A 19 42.80 -5.57 -4.98
CA PHE A 19 43.87 -5.44 -3.99
C PHE A 19 44.40 -4.00 -3.92
N ASP A 20 44.63 -3.36 -5.06
CA ASP A 20 45.11 -1.97 -5.13
C ASP A 20 44.09 -1.02 -4.46
N ALA A 21 42.79 -1.24 -4.66
CA ALA A 21 41.74 -0.50 -3.98
C ALA A 21 41.75 -0.78 -2.46
N SER A 22 41.88 -2.04 -2.05
CA SER A 22 41.96 -2.46 -0.63
C SER A 22 43.11 -1.77 0.09
N ASP A 23 44.32 -1.79 -0.49
CA ASP A 23 45.51 -1.19 0.09
C ASP A 23 45.37 0.33 0.22
N ALA A 24 44.62 0.96 -0.69
CA ALA A 24 44.28 2.37 -0.64
C ALA A 24 43.12 2.70 0.32
N SER A 25 42.54 1.72 1.04
CA SER A 25 41.30 1.87 1.82
C SER A 25 40.12 2.40 0.99
N LEU A 26 40.12 2.06 -0.31
CA LEU A 26 39.07 2.37 -1.27
C LEU A 26 38.29 1.10 -1.61
N HIS A 27 37.12 1.28 -2.23
CA HIS A 27 36.30 0.17 -2.70
C HIS A 27 36.39 0.07 -4.21
N ALA A 28 36.62 -1.14 -4.72
CA ALA A 28 36.47 -1.42 -6.14
C ALA A 28 34.98 -1.43 -6.48
N LYS A 29 34.58 -0.56 -7.42
CA LYS A 29 33.18 -0.37 -7.77
C LYS A 29 32.82 -1.13 -9.04
N ILE A 30 31.91 -2.09 -8.94
CA ILE A 30 31.33 -2.79 -10.10
C ILE A 30 30.21 -1.89 -10.66
N THR A 31 30.25 -1.59 -11.97
CA THR A 31 29.29 -0.64 -12.58
C THR A 31 28.49 -1.25 -13.73
N HIS A 32 29.11 -2.12 -14.52
CA HIS A 32 28.52 -2.63 -15.75
C HIS A 32 28.71 -4.13 -15.91
N LEU A 33 27.81 -4.71 -16.69
CA LEU A 33 28.03 -6.01 -17.33
C LEU A 33 28.32 -5.80 -18.80
N ALA A 34 29.36 -6.48 -19.29
CA ALA A 34 29.65 -6.59 -20.70
C ALA A 34 29.16 -7.94 -21.23
N PHE A 35 28.55 -7.95 -22.41
CA PHE A 35 28.03 -9.14 -23.08
C PHE A 35 28.69 -9.31 -24.44
N GLY A 36 29.03 -10.54 -24.78
CA GLY A 36 29.69 -10.87 -26.03
C GLY A 36 29.27 -12.20 -26.63
N THR A 37 29.83 -12.49 -27.81
CA THR A 37 29.44 -13.64 -28.64
C THR A 37 30.51 -14.71 -28.76
N SER A 38 31.70 -14.49 -28.19
CA SER A 38 32.79 -15.46 -28.25
C SER A 38 32.53 -16.65 -27.33
N ARG A 39 33.03 -17.82 -27.73
CA ARG A 39 32.92 -19.08 -26.99
C ARG A 39 34.31 -19.62 -26.74
N TYR A 40 34.67 -19.79 -25.47
CA TYR A 40 35.96 -20.33 -25.07
C TYR A 40 35.92 -20.69 -23.59
N MET A 41 36.95 -21.39 -23.11
CA MET A 41 37.20 -21.58 -21.69
C MET A 41 38.03 -20.40 -21.17
N PRO A 42 37.50 -19.56 -20.26
CA PRO A 42 38.28 -18.48 -19.67
C PRO A 42 39.48 -19.00 -18.88
N THR A 43 40.57 -18.24 -18.90
CA THR A 43 41.84 -18.61 -18.25
C THR A 43 42.17 -17.73 -17.05
N GLY A 44 41.44 -16.63 -16.85
CA GLY A 44 41.74 -15.59 -15.87
C GLY A 44 42.81 -14.58 -16.32
N ASN A 45 43.34 -14.71 -17.54
CA ASN A 45 44.31 -13.77 -18.12
C ASN A 45 43.67 -12.73 -19.04
N GLU A 46 42.35 -12.79 -19.20
CA GLU A 46 41.58 -11.87 -20.02
C GLU A 46 41.62 -10.45 -19.41
N ASN A 47 41.87 -9.45 -20.25
CA ASN A 47 41.79 -8.03 -19.87
C ASN A 47 40.55 -7.34 -20.46
N SER A 48 39.88 -8.01 -21.41
CA SER A 48 38.66 -7.56 -22.07
C SER A 48 37.91 -8.79 -22.61
N LEU A 49 36.63 -8.60 -22.96
CA LEU A 49 35.90 -9.58 -23.75
C LEU A 49 36.54 -9.74 -25.13
N LYS A 50 36.46 -10.93 -25.70
CA LYS A 50 36.95 -11.22 -27.05
C LYS A 50 36.01 -10.69 -28.13
N SER A 51 34.70 -10.63 -27.87
CA SER A 51 33.72 -10.09 -28.81
C SER A 51 32.59 -9.37 -28.07
N GLU A 52 32.93 -8.26 -27.41
CA GLU A 52 31.94 -7.39 -26.75
C GLU A 52 30.93 -6.85 -27.78
N LYS A 53 29.64 -6.95 -27.45
CA LYS A 53 28.51 -6.44 -28.26
C LYS A 53 27.68 -5.42 -27.51
N ALA A 54 27.57 -5.57 -26.19
CA ALA A 54 26.80 -4.66 -25.37
C ALA A 54 27.49 -4.49 -24.02
N ARG A 55 27.38 -3.29 -23.47
CA ARG A 55 27.73 -2.98 -22.10
C ARG A 55 26.52 -2.30 -21.47
N VAL A 56 26.05 -2.83 -20.36
CA VAL A 56 24.83 -2.36 -19.70
C VAL A 56 25.09 -2.10 -18.23
N GLU A 57 24.41 -1.10 -17.70
CA GLU A 57 24.50 -0.75 -16.29
C GLU A 57 23.83 -1.83 -15.42
N ILE A 58 24.43 -2.05 -14.26
CA ILE A 58 23.84 -2.89 -13.21
C ILE A 58 22.65 -2.13 -12.61
N ILE A 59 21.53 -2.82 -12.47
CA ILE A 59 20.28 -2.27 -11.92
C ILE A 59 19.98 -2.80 -10.51
N GLY A 60 20.75 -3.76 -10.02
CA GLY A 60 20.64 -4.26 -8.66
C GLY A 60 21.71 -5.28 -8.31
N SER A 61 22.00 -5.38 -7.02
CA SER A 61 22.87 -6.40 -6.46
C SER A 61 22.36 -6.85 -5.10
N ARG A 62 22.65 -8.09 -4.74
CA ARG A 62 22.28 -8.67 -3.44
C ARG A 62 23.33 -9.68 -3.00
N TYR A 63 23.80 -9.57 -1.78
CA TYR A 63 24.57 -10.64 -1.16
C TYR A 63 23.67 -11.85 -0.90
N LEU A 64 24.10 -13.02 -1.39
CA LEU A 64 23.47 -14.31 -1.11
C LEU A 64 24.07 -14.96 0.14
N ASP A 65 25.39 -14.80 0.31
CA ASP A 65 26.17 -15.16 1.49
C ASP A 65 27.47 -14.32 1.52
N ASP A 66 28.39 -14.63 2.46
CA ASP A 66 29.67 -13.94 2.63
C ASP A 66 30.60 -14.01 1.40
N PHE A 67 30.35 -14.93 0.49
CA PHE A 67 31.19 -15.23 -0.66
C PHE A 67 30.43 -15.26 -2.00
N GLN A 68 29.15 -14.90 -2.02
CA GLN A 68 28.32 -14.93 -3.20
C GLN A 68 27.47 -13.67 -3.29
N MET A 69 27.53 -13.04 -4.45
CA MET A 69 26.73 -11.86 -4.77
C MET A 69 25.93 -12.11 -6.04
N GLU A 70 24.62 -11.94 -5.96
CA GLU A 70 23.78 -11.84 -7.14
C GLU A 70 23.86 -10.43 -7.72
N ILE A 71 24.10 -10.34 -9.03
CA ILE A 71 24.13 -9.09 -9.77
C ILE A 71 23.07 -9.17 -10.86
N THR A 72 22.25 -8.13 -10.97
CA THR A 72 21.18 -8.01 -11.97
C THR A 72 21.45 -6.85 -12.91
N ALA A 73 21.38 -7.11 -14.22
CA ALA A 73 21.38 -6.06 -15.24
C ALA A 73 20.23 -6.24 -16.23
N LYS A 74 19.85 -5.16 -16.90
CA LYS A 74 18.81 -5.17 -17.94
C LYS A 74 19.44 -4.88 -19.30
N ILE A 75 19.23 -5.79 -20.25
CA ILE A 75 19.55 -5.56 -21.66
C ILE A 75 18.28 -5.10 -22.37
N ASP A 76 18.36 -3.90 -22.96
CA ASP A 76 17.31 -3.30 -23.78
C ASP A 76 17.94 -2.65 -25.01
N GLY A 77 18.19 -3.47 -26.04
CA GLY A 77 18.89 -3.08 -27.26
C GLY A 77 18.13 -3.48 -28.53
N ASN A 78 18.38 -2.74 -29.61
CA ASN A 78 17.73 -2.96 -30.91
C ASN A 78 18.36 -4.04 -31.78
N THR A 79 19.43 -4.71 -31.31
CA THR A 79 20.13 -5.74 -32.07
C THR A 79 20.18 -7.04 -31.27
N GLY A 80 19.66 -8.11 -31.86
CA GLY A 80 19.75 -9.45 -31.28
C GLY A 80 21.12 -10.06 -31.49
N PHE A 81 21.59 -10.81 -30.49
CA PHE A 81 22.84 -11.57 -30.56
C PHE A 81 22.80 -12.75 -29.60
N THR A 82 23.64 -13.75 -29.86
CA THR A 82 23.81 -14.87 -28.94
C THR A 82 24.76 -14.46 -27.81
N LEU A 83 24.26 -14.47 -26.58
CA LEU A 83 25.05 -14.24 -25.38
C LEU A 83 25.86 -15.51 -25.13
N ALA A 84 27.16 -15.45 -25.35
CA ALA A 84 28.08 -16.57 -25.12
C ALA A 84 29.30 -16.16 -24.27
N GLU A 85 29.41 -14.87 -23.97
CA GLU A 85 30.46 -14.28 -23.17
C GLU A 85 29.82 -13.22 -22.26
N LEU A 86 30.21 -13.20 -20.99
CA LEU A 86 29.78 -12.23 -19.99
C LEU A 86 31.02 -11.72 -19.26
N GLY A 87 31.12 -10.42 -19.04
CA GLY A 87 32.12 -9.82 -18.17
C GLY A 87 31.50 -8.93 -17.12
N VAL A 88 32.11 -8.95 -15.93
CA VAL A 88 31.82 -8.05 -14.83
C VAL A 88 32.83 -6.91 -14.89
N MET A 89 32.37 -5.67 -15.02
CA MET A 89 33.23 -4.50 -15.27
C MET A 89 33.28 -3.58 -14.05
N LEU A 90 34.50 -3.17 -13.70
CA LEU A 90 34.75 -2.12 -12.71
C LEU A 90 34.55 -0.72 -13.33
N GLU A 91 34.40 0.29 -12.48
CA GLU A 91 34.24 1.71 -12.87
C GLU A 91 35.41 2.25 -13.70
N ASP A 92 36.64 1.76 -13.45
CA ASP A 92 37.85 2.12 -14.21
C ASP A 92 37.92 1.41 -15.58
N GLY A 93 36.95 0.55 -15.90
CA GLY A 93 36.92 -0.26 -17.12
C GLY A 93 37.67 -1.58 -17.02
N THR A 94 38.23 -1.93 -15.86
CA THR A 94 38.89 -3.22 -15.63
C THR A 94 37.88 -4.36 -15.64
N LEU A 95 38.18 -5.43 -16.38
CA LEU A 95 37.40 -6.66 -16.40
C LEU A 95 37.67 -7.45 -15.11
N LEU A 96 36.71 -7.47 -14.18
CA LEU A 96 36.84 -8.17 -12.91
C LEU A 96 36.77 -9.70 -13.09
N ALA A 97 35.73 -10.15 -13.77
CA ALA A 97 35.44 -11.56 -13.96
C ALA A 97 34.85 -11.79 -15.34
N VAL A 98 35.09 -12.97 -15.89
CA VAL A 98 34.59 -13.36 -17.21
C VAL A 98 34.01 -14.76 -17.17
N TRP A 99 32.86 -14.92 -17.81
CA TRP A 99 32.26 -16.21 -18.07
C TRP A 99 32.14 -16.39 -19.59
N SER A 100 32.52 -17.58 -20.05
CA SER A 100 32.24 -18.08 -21.39
C SER A 100 32.27 -19.60 -21.32
N ASP A 101 31.59 -20.25 -22.26
CA ASP A 101 31.57 -21.69 -22.41
C ASP A 101 31.80 -22.03 -23.89
N PRO A 102 32.69 -22.98 -24.22
CA PRO A 102 33.01 -23.32 -25.60
C PRO A 102 31.81 -23.92 -26.36
N ASP A 103 30.93 -24.64 -25.66
CA ASP A 103 29.90 -25.47 -26.26
C ASP A 103 28.51 -24.83 -26.13
N THR A 104 28.23 -24.20 -24.99
CA THR A 104 26.88 -23.80 -24.58
C THR A 104 26.76 -22.29 -24.40
N PRO A 105 26.06 -21.56 -25.29
CA PRO A 105 25.76 -20.16 -25.07
C PRO A 105 24.83 -19.98 -23.86
N LEU A 106 24.88 -18.79 -23.24
CA LEU A 106 24.03 -18.44 -22.12
C LEU A 106 22.57 -18.27 -22.54
N ALA A 107 22.35 -17.47 -23.58
CA ALA A 107 21.02 -17.13 -24.06
C ALA A 107 21.07 -16.58 -25.49
N GLN A 108 19.92 -16.60 -26.16
CA GLN A 108 19.71 -15.82 -27.37
C GLN A 108 18.96 -14.54 -27.00
N TYR A 109 19.58 -13.38 -27.24
CA TYR A 109 18.88 -12.10 -27.11
C TYR A 109 18.20 -11.74 -28.43
N THR A 110 16.91 -11.41 -28.34
CA THR A 110 16.07 -10.96 -29.46
C THR A 110 15.62 -9.55 -29.16
N PRO A 111 15.76 -8.60 -30.10
CA PRO A 111 15.42 -7.21 -29.85
C PRO A 111 13.91 -7.03 -29.71
N GLY A 112 13.49 -5.98 -28.99
CA GLY A 112 12.08 -5.64 -28.78
C GLY A 112 11.47 -6.15 -27.48
N VAL A 113 12.17 -6.98 -26.70
CA VAL A 113 11.78 -7.36 -25.34
C VAL A 113 12.97 -7.12 -24.40
N PRO A 114 12.86 -6.23 -23.40
CA PRO A 114 13.88 -6.07 -22.38
C PRO A 114 14.08 -7.39 -21.61
N ILE A 115 15.32 -7.82 -21.44
CA ILE A 115 15.64 -9.02 -20.66
C ILE A 115 16.47 -8.61 -19.44
N ALA A 116 15.98 -9.00 -18.26
CA ALA A 116 16.76 -8.93 -17.02
C ALA A 116 17.58 -10.22 -16.86
N PHE A 117 18.88 -10.06 -16.60
CA PHE A 117 19.80 -11.15 -16.32
C PHE A 117 20.31 -11.01 -14.89
N SER A 118 20.07 -12.04 -14.09
CA SER A 118 20.71 -12.20 -12.78
C SER A 118 21.71 -13.34 -12.85
N PHE A 119 22.89 -13.14 -12.26
CA PHE A 119 23.90 -14.18 -12.11
C PHE A 119 24.63 -14.03 -10.78
N VAL A 120 25.27 -15.11 -10.34
CA VAL A 120 25.99 -15.15 -9.07
C VAL A 120 27.48 -15.00 -9.34
N LEU A 121 28.09 -14.00 -8.72
CA LEU A 121 29.51 -13.79 -8.65
C LEU A 121 30.04 -14.46 -7.38
N ALA A 122 30.94 -15.43 -7.53
CA ALA A 122 31.70 -15.98 -6.42
C ALA A 122 32.81 -14.99 -6.03
N LEU A 123 32.79 -14.55 -4.79
CA LEU A 123 33.77 -13.66 -4.15
C LEU A 123 34.87 -14.43 -3.42
N THR A 124 34.83 -15.77 -3.46
CA THR A 124 35.87 -16.64 -2.88
C THR A 124 37.24 -16.28 -3.45
N GLY A 125 38.12 -15.70 -2.63
CA GLY A 125 39.46 -15.25 -3.02
C GLY A 125 39.63 -13.72 -3.05
N LEU A 126 38.56 -12.96 -2.83
CA LEU A 126 38.62 -11.50 -2.69
C LEU A 126 38.60 -11.09 -1.21
N PRO A 127 39.31 -10.01 -0.81
CA PRO A 127 39.22 -9.48 0.54
C PRO A 127 37.78 -9.01 0.85
N GLN A 128 37.30 -9.30 2.05
CA GLN A 128 35.95 -8.92 2.49
C GLN A 128 35.81 -7.39 2.58
N ASN A 129 34.60 -6.87 2.31
CA ASN A 129 34.25 -5.44 2.34
C ASN A 129 35.00 -4.51 1.38
N VAL A 130 35.66 -5.03 0.33
CA VAL A 130 36.39 -4.18 -0.64
C VAL A 130 35.57 -3.88 -1.90
N ILE A 131 34.45 -4.57 -2.12
CA ILE A 131 33.64 -4.42 -3.33
C ILE A 131 32.39 -3.59 -3.02
N GLN A 132 32.18 -2.55 -3.82
CA GLN A 132 30.91 -1.84 -3.91
C GLN A 132 30.29 -2.10 -5.28
N VAL A 133 28.97 -2.16 -5.38
CA VAL A 133 28.27 -2.28 -6.66
C VAL A 133 27.44 -1.03 -6.89
N THR A 134 27.48 -0.52 -8.11
CA THR A 134 26.61 0.57 -8.53
C THR A 134 25.19 0.04 -8.61
N GLY A 135 24.26 0.67 -7.90
CA GLY A 135 22.96 0.06 -7.67
C GLY A 135 22.93 -0.87 -6.46
N ASP A 136 23.92 -0.78 -5.55
CA ASP A 136 23.78 -1.12 -4.13
C ASP A 136 22.76 -0.17 -3.49
N VAL A 137 21.54 -0.23 -4.00
CA VAL A 137 20.38 0.38 -3.41
C VAL A 137 19.93 -0.66 -2.42
N ASP A 138 20.08 -0.36 -1.13
CA ASP A 138 19.25 -0.98 -0.12
C ASP A 138 17.82 -0.92 -0.68
N LEU A 139 17.24 -2.06 -1.08
CA LEU A 139 15.96 -2.13 -1.83
C LEU A 139 14.85 -1.31 -1.12
N GLN A 140 15.02 -1.08 0.18
CA GLN A 140 14.24 -0.19 1.04
C GLN A 140 14.15 1.26 0.52
N LEU A 141 15.18 1.78 -0.15
CA LEU A 141 15.22 3.14 -0.70
C LEU A 141 14.65 3.23 -2.12
N PHE A 142 14.81 2.19 -2.96
CA PHE A 142 14.27 2.21 -4.33
C PHE A 142 12.74 2.16 -4.34
N PHE A 143 12.15 1.36 -3.46
CA PHE A 143 10.70 1.35 -3.27
C PHE A 143 10.21 2.44 -2.32
N GLY A 144 11.11 3.28 -1.79
CA GLY A 144 10.78 4.32 -0.81
C GLY A 144 9.77 5.32 -1.34
N GLU A 145 9.89 5.77 -2.60
CA GLU A 145 8.93 6.73 -3.18
C GLU A 145 7.56 6.11 -3.46
N GLU A 146 7.51 4.90 -4.01
CA GLU A 146 6.23 4.24 -4.33
C GLU A 146 5.51 3.76 -3.06
N PHE A 147 6.26 3.26 -2.06
CA PHE A 147 5.70 2.99 -0.73
C PHE A 147 5.37 4.26 0.04
N ALA A 148 6.12 5.36 -0.12
CA ALA A 148 5.75 6.64 0.50
C ALA A 148 4.49 7.22 -0.14
N GLY A 149 4.33 7.11 -1.46
CA GLY A 149 3.10 7.50 -2.16
C GLY A 149 1.91 6.63 -1.75
N THR A 150 2.13 5.32 -1.61
CA THR A 150 1.11 4.37 -1.12
C THR A 150 0.75 4.63 0.33
N ALA A 151 1.75 4.87 1.20
CA ALA A 151 1.57 5.19 2.60
C ALA A 151 0.86 6.53 2.77
N THR A 152 1.20 7.55 1.97
CA THR A 152 0.52 8.86 1.96
C THR A 152 -0.94 8.69 1.56
N SER A 153 -1.21 7.89 0.52
CA SER A 153 -2.58 7.60 0.09
C SER A 153 -3.36 6.82 1.15
N MET A 154 -2.73 5.83 1.79
CA MET A 154 -3.32 5.06 2.89
C MET A 154 -3.63 5.94 4.10
N ILE A 155 -2.72 6.85 4.47
CA ILE A 155 -2.90 7.83 5.56
C ILE A 155 -4.02 8.80 5.20
N ALA A 156 -4.09 9.28 3.96
CA ALA A 156 -5.17 10.15 3.49
C ALA A 156 -6.54 9.44 3.57
N LEU A 157 -6.63 8.20 3.10
CA LEU A 157 -7.84 7.38 3.19
C LEU A 157 -8.23 7.07 4.64
N GLN A 158 -7.25 6.82 5.52
CA GLN A 158 -7.50 6.64 6.95
C GLN A 158 -8.00 7.93 7.61
N HIS A 159 -7.44 9.08 7.23
CA HIS A 159 -7.89 10.37 7.71
C HIS A 159 -9.33 10.67 7.28
N GLU A 160 -9.66 10.44 6.01
CA GLU A 160 -11.03 10.59 5.50
C GLU A 160 -12.01 9.67 6.23
N ASN A 161 -11.65 8.39 6.44
CA ASN A 161 -12.46 7.46 7.21
C ASN A 161 -12.69 7.93 8.65
N PHE A 162 -11.68 8.54 9.28
CA PHE A 162 -11.82 9.08 10.62
C PHE A 162 -12.83 10.23 10.67
N GLN A 163 -12.76 11.17 9.72
CA GLN A 163 -13.72 12.28 9.61
C GLN A 163 -15.14 11.77 9.34
N LEU A 164 -15.28 10.76 8.47
CA LEU A 164 -16.56 10.14 8.17
C LEU A 164 -17.17 9.51 9.43
N ASN A 165 -16.36 8.75 10.19
CA ASN A 165 -16.79 8.14 11.45
C ASN A 165 -17.21 9.18 12.49
N HIS A 166 -16.49 10.31 12.58
CA HIS A 166 -16.89 11.41 13.45
C HIS A 166 -18.26 11.99 13.06
N THR A 167 -18.48 12.21 11.77
CA THR A 167 -19.74 12.73 11.23
C THR A 167 -20.90 11.75 11.46
N VAL A 168 -20.67 10.45 11.23
CA VAL A 168 -21.67 9.40 11.49
C VAL A 168 -22.05 9.36 12.97
N ARG A 169 -21.07 9.45 13.88
CA ARG A 169 -21.32 9.51 15.33
C ARG A 169 -22.12 10.74 15.71
N SER A 170 -21.81 11.92 15.17
CA SER A 170 -22.55 13.14 15.48
C SER A 170 -23.98 13.08 14.95
N LEU A 171 -24.18 12.59 13.73
CA LEU A 171 -25.51 12.41 13.14
C LEU A 171 -26.33 11.39 13.92
N SER A 172 -25.73 10.26 14.31
CA SER A 172 -26.39 9.24 15.13
C SER A 172 -26.84 9.82 16.48
N LYS A 173 -26.01 10.64 17.13
CA LYS A 173 -26.37 11.33 18.37
C LYS A 173 -27.52 12.32 18.16
N ALA A 174 -27.47 13.13 17.10
CA ALA A 174 -28.53 14.08 16.78
C ALA A 174 -29.85 13.37 16.49
N LEU A 175 -29.81 12.26 15.74
CA LEU A 175 -30.98 11.44 15.44
C LEU A 175 -31.57 10.85 16.72
N SER A 176 -30.74 10.31 17.62
CA SER A 176 -31.21 9.79 18.91
C SER A 176 -31.92 10.86 19.74
N ILE A 177 -31.35 12.07 19.83
CA ILE A 177 -31.97 13.19 20.54
C ILE A 177 -33.31 13.57 19.90
N ALA A 178 -33.36 13.66 18.56
CA ALA A 178 -34.58 13.98 17.83
C ALA A 178 -35.68 12.91 18.06
N GLN A 179 -35.32 11.63 18.04
CA GLN A 179 -36.23 10.52 18.33
C GLN A 179 -36.75 10.57 19.77
N THR A 180 -35.89 10.85 20.76
CA THR A 180 -36.33 11.05 22.16
C THR A 180 -37.28 12.25 22.28
N GLY A 181 -36.96 13.36 21.61
CA GLY A 181 -37.82 14.54 21.58
C GLY A 181 -39.19 14.24 20.95
N GLN A 182 -39.22 13.48 19.86
CA GLN A 182 -40.46 13.04 19.23
C GLN A 182 -41.30 12.16 20.17
N ALA A 183 -40.67 11.21 20.87
CA ALA A 183 -41.35 10.35 21.83
C ALA A 183 -41.95 11.18 22.99
N GLU A 184 -41.21 12.18 23.49
CA GLU A 184 -41.72 13.07 24.54
C GLU A 184 -42.86 13.95 24.04
N LEU A 185 -42.79 14.47 22.81
CA LEU A 185 -43.90 15.23 22.22
C LEU A 185 -45.16 14.37 22.07
N LEU A 186 -45.02 13.13 21.60
CA LEU A 186 -46.14 12.19 21.50
C LEU A 186 -46.77 11.92 22.88
N ARG A 187 -45.94 11.69 23.90
CA ARG A 187 -46.40 11.53 25.29
C ARG A 187 -47.13 12.78 25.80
N ARG A 188 -46.63 13.98 25.51
CA ARG A 188 -47.28 15.24 25.91
C ARG A 188 -48.61 15.45 25.19
N ILE A 189 -48.70 15.07 23.91
CA ILE A 189 -49.95 15.12 23.15
C ILE A 189 -50.98 14.16 23.77
N GLU A 190 -50.60 12.92 24.08
CA GLU A 190 -51.48 11.94 24.73
C GLU A 190 -52.01 12.44 26.08
N VAL A 191 -51.15 13.07 26.89
CA VAL A 191 -51.57 13.70 28.16
C VAL A 191 -52.54 14.86 27.92
N LEU A 192 -52.30 15.71 26.93
CA LEU A 192 -53.18 16.83 26.60
C LEU A 192 -54.54 16.35 26.08
N GLU A 193 -54.56 15.33 25.22
CA GLU A 193 -55.79 14.70 24.74
C GLU A 193 -56.61 14.15 25.91
N GLY A 194 -55.99 13.43 26.85
CA GLY A 194 -56.66 12.95 28.06
C GLY A 194 -57.18 14.07 28.97
N MET A 195 -56.49 15.21 29.07
CA MET A 195 -56.96 16.37 29.81
C MET A 195 -58.19 17.01 29.15
N VAL A 196 -58.21 17.11 27.82
CA VAL A 196 -59.35 17.64 27.06
C VAL A 196 -60.56 16.73 27.22
N ASP A 197 -60.38 15.42 27.10
CA ASP A 197 -61.45 14.43 27.31
C ASP A 197 -62.01 14.52 28.74
N HIS A 198 -61.15 14.61 29.74
CA HIS A 198 -61.59 14.77 31.12
C HIS A 198 -62.40 16.06 31.32
N GLN A 199 -61.92 17.19 30.79
CA GLN A 199 -62.58 18.48 30.91
C GLN A 199 -63.95 18.50 30.20
N THR A 200 -64.06 17.88 29.01
CA THR A 200 -65.34 17.77 28.30
C THR A 200 -66.33 16.89 29.06
N ASN A 201 -65.87 15.79 29.67
CA ASN A 201 -66.72 14.92 30.48
C ASN A 201 -67.23 15.65 31.73
N THR A 202 -66.36 16.32 32.48
CA THR A 202 -66.75 17.11 33.66
C THR A 202 -67.74 18.22 33.31
N ARG A 203 -67.54 18.92 32.17
CA ARG A 203 -68.49 19.95 31.72
C ARG A 203 -69.86 19.35 31.38
N THR A 204 -69.87 18.17 30.76
CA THR A 204 -71.11 17.44 30.44
C THR A 204 -71.84 17.02 31.71
N GLU A 205 -71.12 16.47 32.70
CA GLU A 205 -71.68 16.12 34.01
C GLU A 205 -72.27 17.34 34.73
N GLN A 206 -71.57 18.48 34.73
CA GLN A 206 -72.07 19.73 35.33
C GLN A 206 -73.33 20.25 34.64
N LEU A 207 -73.42 20.16 33.31
CA LEU A 207 -74.61 20.55 32.55
C LEU A 207 -75.80 19.64 32.87
N ILE A 208 -75.57 18.33 32.99
CA ILE A 208 -76.61 17.36 33.37
C ILE A 208 -77.12 17.64 34.79
N LEU A 209 -76.21 17.87 35.75
CA LEU A 209 -76.58 18.23 37.12
C LEU A 209 -77.37 19.55 37.17
N GLY A 210 -76.94 20.57 36.43
CA GLY A 210 -77.64 21.86 36.34
C GLY A 210 -79.04 21.73 35.74
N ALA A 211 -79.19 20.96 34.66
CA ALA A 211 -80.49 20.69 34.04
C ALA A 211 -81.43 19.92 34.99
N SER A 212 -80.90 18.97 35.76
CA SER A 212 -81.65 18.25 36.79
C SER A 212 -82.15 19.19 37.89
N LEU A 213 -81.27 20.02 38.44
CA LEU A 213 -81.63 21.01 39.48
C LEU A 213 -82.70 22.00 38.98
N ALA A 214 -82.55 22.53 37.76
CA ALA A 214 -83.53 23.42 37.14
C ALA A 214 -84.90 22.73 36.97
N SER A 215 -84.92 21.47 36.55
CA SER A 215 -86.16 20.68 36.41
C SER A 215 -86.85 20.44 37.75
N SER A 216 -86.07 20.17 38.82
CA SER A 216 -86.60 20.03 40.17
C SER A 216 -87.20 21.35 40.68
N LEU A 217 -86.52 22.49 40.46
CA LEU A 217 -87.04 23.81 40.83
C LEU A 217 -88.34 24.15 40.09
N LEU A 218 -88.41 23.89 38.78
CA LEU A 218 -89.63 24.07 37.99
C LEU A 218 -90.79 23.21 38.51
N THR A 219 -90.50 21.96 38.88
CA THR A 219 -91.49 21.06 39.49
C THR A 219 -92.02 21.61 40.82
N VAL A 220 -91.11 22.07 41.69
CA VAL A 220 -91.48 22.69 42.97
C VAL A 220 -92.31 23.96 42.75
N GLN A 221 -91.88 24.85 41.85
CA GLN A 221 -92.60 26.09 41.54
C GLN A 221 -93.99 25.80 40.97
N ARG A 222 -94.13 24.81 40.08
CA ARG A 222 -95.44 24.37 39.58
C ARG A 222 -96.33 23.90 40.73
N HIS A 223 -95.81 23.09 41.64
CA HIS A 223 -96.57 22.61 42.79
C HIS A 223 -96.97 23.76 43.73
N THR A 224 -96.15 24.79 43.89
CA THR A 224 -96.50 25.99 44.68
C THR A 224 -97.59 26.81 43.99
N ILE A 225 -97.51 27.03 42.67
CA ILE A 225 -98.55 27.75 41.90
C ILE A 225 -99.88 26.98 41.94
N GLU A 226 -99.85 25.65 41.79
CA GLU A 226 -101.05 24.81 41.92
C GLU A 226 -101.67 24.90 43.31
N LYS A 227 -100.87 25.08 44.37
CA LYS A 227 -101.38 25.32 45.73
C LYS A 227 -101.98 26.72 45.92
N ASP A 228 -101.36 27.76 45.35
CA ASP A 228 -101.86 29.13 45.44
C ASP A 228 -103.15 29.37 44.61
N GLN A 229 -103.39 28.56 43.57
CA GLN A 229 -104.63 28.59 42.77
C GLN A 229 -105.82 27.86 43.45
N LEU A 230 -105.59 27.18 44.57
CA LEU A 230 -106.59 26.42 45.34
C LEU A 230 -107.02 27.12 46.64
N GLN A 231 -106.70 28.41 46.81
CA GLN A 231 -107.22 29.30 47.87
C GLN A 231 -108.15 30.35 47.26
#